data_AF-A0A285ED84-F1
#
_entry.id   AF-A0A285ED84-F1
#
_cell.length_a   1.000
_cell.length_b   1.000
_cell.length_c   1.000
_cell.angle_alpha   90.00
_cell.angle_beta   90.00
_cell.angle_gamma   90.00
#
_symmetry.space_group_name_H-M   'P 1'
#
loop_
_entity.id
_entity.type
_entity.pdbx_description
1 polymer ?
#
loop_
_entity_poly.entity_id
_entity_poly.type
_entity_poly.pdbx_seq_one_letter_code
_entity_poly.pdbx_strand_id
1 'polypeptide(L)'
;MATSLLYFGSIVVGVVGSVAGLGWLARCVFGTARLPVPHRRTSEPPQPVHRPLELVAADLRRLARQLARVPAGAPMARRRGLQAAYDDVLLEAAELLEVPHTLTGTPPGLARDAERLRVQAALAAAGLVVQD
;
A
#
# COMPACT_ATOMS: atom_id res chain seq x y z
N MET A 1 -15.67 14.62 -39.38
CA MET A 1 -15.05 13.41 -38.79
C MET A 1 -13.83 13.74 -37.92
N ALA A 2 -12.92 14.63 -38.35
CA ALA A 2 -11.77 15.06 -37.54
C ALA A 2 -12.16 15.70 -36.18
N THR A 3 -13.23 16.49 -36.15
CA THR A 3 -13.72 17.15 -34.92
C THR A 3 -14.20 16.17 -33.86
N SER A 4 -14.80 15.04 -34.25
CA SER A 4 -15.31 14.04 -33.31
C SER A 4 -14.18 13.26 -32.61
N LEU A 5 -13.10 12.96 -33.34
CA LEU A 5 -11.91 12.32 -32.78
C LEU A 5 -11.20 13.21 -31.75
N LEU A 6 -11.20 14.54 -31.97
CA LEU A 6 -10.65 15.50 -31.02
C LEU A 6 -11.45 15.56 -29.71
N TYR A 7 -12.78 15.42 -29.77
CA TYR A 7 -13.64 15.36 -28.59
C TYR A 7 -13.45 14.08 -27.77
N PHE A 8 -13.28 12.92 -28.43
CA PHE A 8 -12.98 11.68 -27.71
C PHE A 8 -11.59 11.73 -27.07
N GLY A 9 -10.60 12.30 -27.76
CA GLY A 9 -9.25 12.48 -27.22
C GLY A 9 -9.24 13.37 -25.97
N SER A 10 -9.99 14.47 -25.97
CA SER A 10 -10.03 15.41 -24.83
C SER A 10 -10.69 14.80 -23.59
N ILE A 11 -11.74 13.99 -23.76
CA ILE A 11 -12.40 13.28 -22.66
C ILE A 11 -11.45 12.26 -22.03
N VAL A 12 -10.75 11.46 -22.83
CA VAL A 12 -9.81 10.46 -22.32
C VAL A 12 -8.66 11.11 -21.56
N VAL A 13 -8.06 12.17 -22.12
CA VAL A 13 -6.97 12.90 -21.45
C VAL A 13 -7.45 13.54 -20.14
N GLY A 14 -8.66 14.10 -20.12
CA GLY A 14 -9.24 14.70 -18.92
C GLY A 14 -9.51 13.68 -17.80
N VAL A 15 -10.03 12.50 -18.16
CA VAL A 15 -10.29 11.42 -17.19
C VAL A 15 -8.99 10.83 -16.64
N VAL A 16 -8.02 10.54 -17.51
CA VAL A 16 -6.70 10.02 -17.09
C VAL A 16 -5.98 11.03 -16.20
N GLY A 17 -6.01 12.31 -16.56
CA GLY A 17 -5.44 13.40 -15.76
C GLY A 17 -6.11 13.55 -14.39
N SER A 18 -7.43 13.42 -14.31
CA SER A 18 -8.17 13.48 -13.04
C SER A 18 -7.87 12.28 -12.14
N VAL A 19 -7.83 11.07 -12.68
CA VAL A 19 -7.53 9.86 -11.91
C VAL A 19 -6.08 9.88 -11.40
N ALA A 20 -5.13 10.27 -12.25
CA ALA A 20 -3.73 10.44 -11.86
C ALA A 20 -3.55 11.56 -10.83
N GLY A 21 -4.23 12.70 -11.02
CA GLY A 21 -4.22 13.83 -10.09
C GLY A 21 -4.80 13.47 -8.73
N LEU A 22 -5.92 12.75 -8.68
CA LEU A 22 -6.55 12.30 -7.43
C LEU A 22 -5.69 11.27 -6.70
N GLY A 23 -5.07 10.34 -7.43
CA GLY A 23 -4.11 9.39 -6.88
C GLY A 23 -2.87 10.09 -6.30
N TRP A 24 -2.36 11.11 -6.99
CA TRP A 24 -1.22 11.92 -6.52
C TRP A 24 -1.57 12.76 -5.29
N LEU A 25 -2.75 13.41 -5.28
CA LEU A 25 -3.25 14.16 -4.13
C LEU A 25 -3.47 13.27 -2.91
N ALA A 26 -4.04 12.07 -3.10
CA ALA A 26 -4.13 11.08 -2.05
C ALA A 26 -2.73 10.71 -1.53
N ARG A 27 -1.76 10.46 -2.42
CA ARG A 27 -0.36 10.18 -2.06
C ARG A 27 0.27 11.29 -1.21
N CYS A 28 0.02 12.56 -1.56
CA CYS A 28 0.48 13.72 -0.80
C CYS A 28 -0.21 13.86 0.58
N VAL A 29 -1.54 13.73 0.63
CA VAL A 29 -2.33 13.91 1.87
C VAL A 29 -2.12 12.76 2.87
N PHE A 30 -1.90 11.53 2.40
CA PHE A 30 -1.61 10.37 3.25
C PHE A 30 -0.13 10.29 3.71
N GLY A 31 0.70 11.32 3.45
CA GLY A 31 2.03 11.45 4.04
C GLY A 31 3.14 10.61 3.38
N THR A 32 2.91 10.11 2.17
CA THR A 32 3.94 9.36 1.41
C THR A 32 4.87 10.26 0.58
N ALA A 33 4.58 11.56 0.50
CA ALA A 33 5.49 12.55 -0.03
C ALA A 33 6.52 12.94 1.05
N ARG A 34 7.48 12.07 1.34
CA ARG A 34 8.69 12.52 2.02
C ARG A 34 9.49 13.35 1.02
N LEU A 35 9.54 14.67 1.25
CA LEU A 35 10.39 15.58 0.51
C LEU A 35 11.81 15.00 0.46
N PRO A 36 12.44 14.88 -0.71
CA PRO A 36 13.81 14.39 -0.81
C PRO A 36 14.72 15.38 -0.07
N VAL A 37 15.19 14.97 1.11
CA VAL A 37 16.22 15.72 1.83
C VAL A 37 17.50 15.55 1.01
N PRO A 38 18.13 16.63 0.51
CA PRO A 38 19.33 16.50 -0.31
C PRO A 38 20.47 16.01 0.57
N HIS A 39 20.70 14.70 0.56
CA HIS A 39 21.85 14.09 1.22
C HIS A 39 23.10 14.38 0.41
N ARG A 40 24.07 15.04 1.06
CA ARG A 40 25.37 15.38 0.49
C ARG A 40 26.05 14.10 0.01
N ARG A 41 26.29 14.03 -1.31
CA ARG A 41 27.00 12.96 -2.03
C ARG A 41 28.26 12.54 -1.26
N THR A 42 28.17 11.41 -0.60
CA THR A 42 29.32 10.63 -0.16
C THR A 42 29.08 9.24 -0.74
N SER A 43 29.99 8.81 -1.61
CA SER A 43 30.04 7.54 -2.36
C SER A 43 28.89 6.57 -2.08
N GLU A 44 27.95 6.51 -3.02
CA GLU A 44 26.69 5.78 -2.88
C GLU A 44 26.94 4.26 -2.92
N PRO A 45 26.71 3.52 -1.81
CA PRO A 45 26.65 2.06 -1.85
C PRO A 45 25.49 1.64 -2.76
N PRO A 46 25.50 0.41 -3.33
CA PRO A 46 24.44 -0.05 -4.22
C PRO A 46 23.07 0.17 -3.56
N GLN A 47 22.22 0.98 -4.22
CA GLN A 47 20.88 1.24 -3.72
C GLN A 47 20.12 -0.09 -3.66
N PRO A 48 19.54 -0.45 -2.50
CA PRO A 48 18.71 -1.62 -2.41
C PRO A 48 17.51 -1.46 -3.36
N VAL A 49 17.28 -2.47 -4.19
CA VAL A 49 16.21 -2.50 -5.22
C VAL A 49 14.82 -2.36 -4.59
N HIS A 50 14.70 -2.78 -3.34
CA HIS A 50 13.49 -2.70 -2.55
C HIS A 50 13.67 -1.83 -1.31
N ARG A 51 12.55 -1.37 -0.78
CA ARG A 51 12.50 -0.69 0.51
C ARG A 51 13.14 -1.58 1.60
N PRO A 52 13.88 -0.97 2.55
CA PRO A 52 14.37 -1.68 3.73
C PRO A 52 13.24 -2.40 4.49
N LEU A 53 13.47 -3.68 4.82
CA LEU A 53 12.47 -4.52 5.49
C LEU A 53 12.03 -3.94 6.85
N GLU A 54 12.93 -3.25 7.55
CA GLU A 54 12.65 -2.64 8.85
C GLU A 54 11.59 -1.55 8.74
N LEU A 55 11.62 -0.80 7.63
CA LEU A 55 10.60 0.20 7.35
C LEU A 55 9.26 -0.48 7.08
N VAL A 56 9.23 -1.56 6.30
CA VAL A 56 7.99 -2.32 6.00
C VAL A 56 7.39 -2.86 7.30
N ALA A 57 8.21 -3.45 8.16
CA ALA A 57 7.81 -3.93 9.47
C ALA A 57 7.23 -2.80 10.35
N ALA A 58 7.86 -1.62 10.34
CA ALA A 58 7.38 -0.47 11.09
C ALA A 58 6.01 0.03 10.60
N ASP A 59 5.77 -0.01 9.29
CA ASP A 59 4.49 0.34 8.69
C ASP A 59 3.40 -0.67 9.02
N LEU A 60 3.71 -1.98 8.97
CA LEU A 60 2.79 -3.03 9.40
C LEU A 60 2.33 -2.82 10.85
N ARG A 61 3.28 -2.62 11.77
CA ARG A 61 2.97 -2.35 13.19
C ARG A 61 2.16 -1.06 13.34
N ARG A 62 2.49 0.00 12.60
CA ARG A 62 1.71 1.25 12.63
C ARG A 62 0.27 1.04 12.17
N LEU A 63 0.08 0.39 11.03
CA LEU A 63 -1.24 0.14 10.44
C LEU A 63 -2.08 -0.81 11.29
N ALA A 64 -1.49 -1.87 11.84
CA ALA A 64 -2.14 -2.77 12.79
C ALA A 64 -2.70 -1.99 13.99
N ARG A 65 -1.89 -1.12 14.62
CA ARG A 65 -2.33 -0.26 15.72
C ARG A 65 -3.41 0.74 15.31
N GLN A 66 -3.32 1.31 14.11
CA GLN A 66 -4.35 2.22 13.60
C GLN A 66 -5.68 1.50 13.38
N LEU A 67 -5.64 0.29 12.84
CA LEU A 67 -6.81 -0.54 12.58
C LEU A 67 -7.48 -0.99 13.89
N ALA A 68 -6.70 -1.38 14.90
CA ALA A 68 -7.19 -1.77 16.22
C ALA A 68 -7.87 -0.61 16.97
N ARG A 69 -7.47 0.65 16.70
CA ARG A 69 -7.99 1.86 17.35
C ARG A 69 -9.11 2.54 16.57
N VAL A 70 -9.61 1.95 15.48
CA VAL A 70 -10.74 2.51 14.75
C VAL A 70 -11.98 2.47 15.67
N PRO A 71 -12.59 3.62 16.03
CA PRO A 71 -13.70 3.62 16.97
C PRO A 71 -14.94 2.98 16.37
N ALA A 72 -15.72 2.31 17.23
CA ALA A 72 -17.07 1.85 16.87
C ALA A 72 -17.92 3.08 16.50
N GLY A 73 -18.36 3.17 15.25
CA GLY A 73 -19.04 4.35 14.70
C GLY A 73 -18.23 5.15 13.67
N ALA A 74 -16.95 4.82 13.46
CA ALA A 74 -16.20 5.36 12.32
C ALA A 74 -16.85 4.92 10.98
N PRO A 75 -16.79 5.77 9.93
CA PRO A 75 -17.27 5.40 8.61
C PRO A 75 -16.63 4.10 8.11
N MET A 76 -17.43 3.19 7.56
CA MET A 76 -16.92 1.92 7.03
C MET A 76 -15.87 2.12 5.93
N ALA A 77 -15.95 3.21 5.16
CA ALA A 77 -14.93 3.58 4.18
C ALA A 77 -13.54 3.76 4.82
N ARG A 78 -13.46 4.37 6.01
CA ARG A 78 -12.19 4.56 6.72
C ARG A 78 -11.59 3.23 7.17
N ARG A 79 -12.42 2.34 7.73
CA ARG A 79 -11.98 1.01 8.16
C ARG A 79 -11.49 0.18 6.97
N ARG A 80 -12.23 0.19 5.86
CA ARG A 80 -11.85 -0.50 4.62
C ARG A 80 -10.58 0.07 4.00
N GLY A 81 -10.41 1.38 3.98
CA GLY A 81 -9.19 2.03 3.48
C GLY A 81 -7.95 1.64 4.28
N LEU A 82 -8.06 1.65 5.62
CA LEU A 82 -6.97 1.17 6.48
C LEU A 82 -6.68 -0.32 6.29
N GLN A 83 -7.71 -1.15 6.13
CA GLN A 83 -7.54 -2.57 5.85
C GLN A 83 -6.85 -2.81 4.52
N ALA A 84 -7.22 -2.08 3.46
CA ALA A 84 -6.57 -2.18 2.15
C ALA A 84 -5.10 -1.78 2.24
N ALA A 85 -4.79 -0.64 2.87
CA ALA A 85 -3.41 -0.21 3.08
C ALA A 85 -2.59 -1.23 3.90
N TYR A 86 -3.21 -1.87 4.90
CA TYR A 86 -2.56 -2.93 5.66
C TYR A 86 -2.28 -4.16 4.79
N ASP A 87 -3.23 -4.59 3.96
CA ASP A 87 -3.06 -5.71 3.04
C ASP A 87 -1.97 -5.43 1.99
N ASP A 88 -1.86 -4.20 1.50
CA ASP A 88 -0.82 -3.80 0.54
C ASP A 88 0.59 -3.90 1.14
N VAL A 89 0.78 -3.43 2.38
CA VAL A 89 2.08 -3.56 3.07
C VAL A 89 2.35 -5.02 3.46
N LEU A 90 1.31 -5.81 3.72
CA LEU A 90 1.43 -7.25 4.00
C LEU A 90 1.91 -8.02 2.76
N LEU A 91 1.44 -7.63 1.57
CA LEU A 91 1.92 -8.14 0.30
C LEU A 91 3.37 -7.75 0.05
N GLU A 92 3.73 -6.47 0.24
CA GLU A 92 5.12 -6.01 0.11
C GLU A 92 6.07 -6.82 1.02
N ALA A 93 5.67 -7.07 2.27
CA ALA A 93 6.45 -7.88 3.20
C ALA A 93 6.57 -9.35 2.75
N ALA A 94 5.50 -9.92 2.20
CA ALA A 94 5.49 -11.28 1.69
C ALA A 94 6.37 -11.43 0.45
N GLU A 95 6.37 -10.47 -0.46
CA GLU A 95 7.28 -10.44 -1.61
C GLU A 95 8.74 -10.32 -1.17
N LEU A 96 9.05 -9.44 -0.21
CA LEU A 96 10.41 -9.26 0.32
C LEU A 96 10.99 -10.50 1.02
N LEU A 97 10.13 -11.29 1.66
CA LEU A 97 10.52 -12.51 2.37
C LEU A 97 10.20 -13.78 1.58
N GLU A 98 9.82 -13.63 0.29
CA GLU A 98 9.48 -14.72 -0.63
C GLU A 98 8.41 -15.68 -0.07
N VAL A 99 7.49 -15.15 0.74
CA VAL A 99 6.37 -15.90 1.32
C VAL A 99 5.25 -16.03 0.29
N PRO A 100 4.85 -17.25 -0.11
CA PRO A 100 3.76 -17.43 -1.06
C PRO A 100 2.42 -16.89 -0.52
N HIS A 101 1.68 -16.17 -1.35
CA HIS A 101 0.39 -15.57 -0.99
C HIS A 101 -0.61 -15.56 -2.15
N THR A 102 -1.90 -15.53 -1.79
CA THR A 102 -3.03 -15.46 -2.73
C THR A 102 -3.97 -14.28 -2.45
N LEU A 103 -3.54 -13.34 -1.60
CA LEU A 103 -4.33 -12.18 -1.15
C LEU A 103 -4.89 -11.33 -2.28
N THR A 104 -4.14 -11.10 -3.37
CA THR A 104 -4.61 -10.32 -4.52
C THR A 104 -5.73 -11.02 -5.29
N GLY A 105 -5.67 -12.36 -5.40
CA GLY A 105 -6.66 -13.17 -6.10
C GLY A 105 -7.86 -13.58 -5.25
N THR A 106 -7.82 -13.40 -3.94
CA THR A 106 -8.88 -13.86 -3.03
C THR A 106 -9.98 -12.80 -2.87
N PRO A 107 -11.26 -13.09 -3.19
CA PRO A 107 -12.37 -12.15 -3.02
C PRO A 107 -12.55 -11.71 -1.56
N PRO A 108 -13.04 -10.48 -1.29
CA PRO A 108 -13.28 -10.02 0.06
C PRO A 108 -14.27 -10.90 0.81
N GLY A 109 -14.02 -11.12 2.11
CA GLY A 109 -14.82 -11.98 2.98
C GLY A 109 -13.95 -12.89 3.83
N LEU A 110 -14.56 -13.92 4.42
CA LEU A 110 -13.89 -14.84 5.36
C LEU A 110 -12.66 -15.53 4.75
N ALA A 111 -12.70 -15.88 3.46
CA ALA A 111 -11.57 -16.50 2.78
C ALA A 111 -10.35 -15.57 2.75
N ARG A 112 -10.54 -14.28 2.44
CA ARG A 112 -9.46 -13.28 2.43
C ARG A 112 -8.94 -12.99 3.83
N ASP A 113 -9.82 -13.01 4.84
CA ASP A 113 -9.43 -12.83 6.23
C ASP A 113 -8.59 -14.02 6.73
N ALA A 114 -8.96 -15.25 6.36
CA ALA A 114 -8.19 -16.46 6.67
C ALA A 114 -6.82 -16.47 5.98
N GLU A 115 -6.77 -16.11 4.69
CA GLU A 115 -5.51 -15.99 3.96
C GLU A 115 -4.61 -14.91 4.58
N ARG A 116 -5.19 -13.79 5.02
CA ARG A 116 -4.44 -12.74 5.73
C ARG A 116 -3.79 -13.28 7.01
N LEU A 117 -4.53 -14.02 7.82
CA LEU A 117 -3.99 -14.65 9.03
C LEU A 117 -2.88 -15.66 8.70
N ARG A 118 -3.06 -16.47 7.65
CA ARG A 118 -2.03 -17.42 7.18
C ARG A 118 -0.74 -16.70 6.76
N VAL A 119 -0.85 -15.63 5.98
CA VAL A 119 0.32 -14.83 5.55
C VAL A 119 1.01 -14.18 6.75
N GLN A 120 0.25 -13.62 7.70
CA GLN A 120 0.81 -13.05 8.93
C GLN A 120 1.59 -14.09 9.73
N ALA A 121 1.04 -15.30 9.88
CA ALA A 121 1.72 -16.39 10.57
C ALA A 121 3.00 -16.83 9.84
N ALA A 122 2.97 -16.90 8.51
CA ALA A 122 4.14 -17.24 7.71
C ALA A 122 5.25 -16.18 7.80
N LEU A 123 4.88 -14.89 7.77
CA LEU A 123 5.81 -13.78 7.98
C LEU A 123 6.43 -13.81 9.39
N ALA A 124 5.61 -14.11 10.42
CA ALA A 124 6.11 -14.29 11.78
C ALA A 124 7.08 -15.47 11.90
N ALA A 125 6.78 -16.60 11.23
CA ALA A 125 7.67 -17.75 11.17
C ALA A 125 9.00 -17.44 10.43
N ALA A 126 8.98 -16.53 9.46
CA ALA A 126 10.17 -15.99 8.80
C ALA A 126 10.94 -14.96 9.66
N GLY A 127 10.47 -14.67 10.89
CA GLY A 127 11.11 -13.76 11.83
C GLY A 127 10.61 -12.32 11.81
N LEU A 128 9.58 -12.01 11.00
CA LEU A 128 9.00 -10.66 10.94
C LEU A 128 7.91 -10.49 12.00
N VAL A 129 8.17 -9.66 13.02
CA VAL A 129 7.16 -9.33 14.04
C VAL A 129 6.13 -8.38 13.46
N VAL A 130 4.98 -8.93 13.06
CA VAL A 130 3.86 -8.23 12.40
C VAL A 130 2.99 -7.46 13.41
N GLN A 131 2.88 -7.95 14.65
CA GLN A 131 2.08 -7.35 15.72
C GLN A 131 2.92 -7.36 17.01
N ASP A 132 2.91 -6.23 17.75
CA ASP A 132 3.48 -6.13 19.09
C ASP A 132 2.53 -6.76 20.12
#